data_AF-D4BS71-F1
#
_entry.id   AF-D4BS71-F1
#
_cell.length_a   1.000
_cell.length_b   1.000
_cell.length_c   1.000
_cell.angle_alpha   90.00
_cell.angle_beta   90.00
_cell.angle_gamma   90.00
#
_symmetry.space_group_name_H-M   'P 1'
#
loop_
_entity.id
_entity.type
_entity.pdbx_description
1 polymer ?
#
loop_
_entity_poly.entity_id
_entity_poly.type
_entity_poly.pdbx_seq_one_letter_code
_entity_poly.pdbx_strand_id
1 'polypeptide(L)'
;MAMETMTRVNEQMEVSAKKPMAVQPGVARMRELTPAQRRAVMFAQQQVLKAQAAKKAKDERQAARDRMRQEQESASYQPNAVAETAVAEEEPREVSLRGAIGRVLRDLRTRDRRTLREVSEKAGVSLGYLSEVERGQKEASSELLSSISDALGVSTAQMLRMVADYLESVER
;
A
#
# COMPACT_ATOMS: atom_id res chain seq x y z
N MET A 1 40.39 25.61 52.84
CA MET A 1 40.09 24.17 52.76
C MET A 1 40.12 23.78 51.30
N ALA A 2 41.10 22.95 50.94
CA ALA A 2 41.26 22.40 49.59
C ALA A 2 40.23 21.30 49.35
N MET A 3 39.69 21.23 48.13
CA MET A 3 39.31 19.97 47.49
C MET A 3 39.50 20.11 45.98
N GLU A 4 40.51 19.40 45.49
CA GLU A 4 40.74 19.06 44.10
C GLU A 4 39.63 18.12 43.60
N THR A 5 39.16 18.30 42.38
CA THR A 5 38.49 17.21 41.64
C THR A 5 38.96 17.22 40.19
N MET A 6 39.38 16.04 39.77
CA MET A 6 40.33 15.77 38.71
C MET A 6 39.79 15.97 37.28
N THR A 7 40.72 16.40 36.44
CA THR A 7 40.88 16.17 35.01
C THR A 7 40.12 14.97 34.44
N ARG A 8 39.24 15.20 33.45
CA ARG A 8 38.92 14.18 32.43
C ARG A 8 39.81 14.41 31.23
N VAL A 9 40.86 13.59 31.12
CA VAL A 9 41.71 13.51 29.94
C VAL A 9 40.97 12.66 28.91
N ASN A 10 40.83 13.21 27.70
CA ASN A 10 40.16 12.59 26.58
C ASN A 10 41.10 11.53 25.97
N GLU A 11 40.94 10.25 26.32
CA GLU A 11 41.65 9.16 25.64
C GLU A 11 41.03 8.91 24.26
N GLN A 12 41.64 9.53 23.25
CA GLN A 12 41.48 9.07 21.87
C GLN A 12 42.37 7.83 21.69
N MET A 13 41.78 6.64 21.60
CA MET A 13 42.48 5.46 21.11
C MET A 13 42.78 5.64 19.62
N GLU A 14 44.02 5.97 19.28
CA GLU A 14 44.53 5.79 17.92
C GLU A 14 44.57 4.29 17.59
N VAL A 15 43.55 3.82 16.87
CA VAL A 15 43.63 2.55 16.17
C VAL A 15 44.57 2.72 14.98
N SER A 16 45.83 2.30 15.16
CA SER A 16 46.80 2.19 14.07
C SER A 16 46.22 1.30 12.97
N ALA A 17 45.78 1.94 11.88
CA ALA A 17 45.30 1.27 10.69
C ALA A 17 46.47 0.50 10.05
N LYS A 18 46.55 -0.81 10.28
CA LYS A 18 47.43 -1.69 9.51
C LYS A 18 47.05 -1.55 8.04
N LYS A 19 47.97 -1.06 7.21
CA LYS A 19 47.81 -1.02 5.76
C LYS A 19 47.43 -2.42 5.26
N PRO A 20 46.34 -2.60 4.48
CA PRO A 20 46.06 -3.88 3.87
C PRO A 20 47.21 -4.19 2.89
N MET A 21 47.87 -5.33 3.07
CA MET A 21 48.85 -5.82 2.11
C MET A 21 48.16 -5.96 0.74
N ALA A 22 48.75 -5.35 -0.29
CA ALA A 22 48.31 -5.52 -1.66
C ALA A 22 48.52 -6.98 -2.08
N VAL A 23 47.42 -7.72 -2.22
CA VAL A 23 47.44 -9.08 -2.75
C VAL A 23 47.67 -8.97 -4.26
N GLN A 24 48.83 -9.43 -4.73
CA GLN A 24 49.12 -9.48 -6.17
C GLN A 24 48.12 -10.41 -6.87
N PRO A 25 47.35 -9.93 -7.85
CA PRO A 25 46.44 -10.77 -8.61
C PRO A 25 47.26 -11.62 -9.58
N GLY A 26 47.31 -12.93 -9.37
CA GLY A 26 48.00 -13.85 -10.29
C GLY A 26 48.75 -15.01 -9.62
N VAL A 27 48.91 -14.99 -8.30
CA VAL A 27 49.56 -16.10 -7.55
C VAL A 27 48.57 -16.73 -6.57
N ALA A 28 47.36 -17.05 -7.04
CA ALA A 28 46.52 -18.01 -6.34
C ALA A 28 47.10 -19.41 -6.59
N ARG A 29 48.23 -19.75 -5.95
CA ARG A 29 48.68 -21.14 -5.86
C ARG A 29 47.49 -21.92 -5.34
N MET A 30 47.04 -22.96 -6.05
CA MET A 30 46.01 -23.88 -5.56
C MET A 30 46.55 -24.52 -4.28
N ARG A 31 46.28 -23.87 -3.14
CA ARG A 31 46.74 -24.31 -1.85
C ARG A 31 45.86 -25.49 -1.51
N GLU A 32 46.44 -26.69 -1.57
CA GLU A 32 45.73 -27.90 -1.18
C GLU A 32 45.18 -27.70 0.23
N LEU A 33 43.87 -27.55 0.31
CA LEU A 33 43.17 -27.34 1.58
C LEU A 33 43.37 -28.58 2.43
N THR A 34 43.76 -28.39 3.69
CA THR A 34 43.79 -29.51 4.64
C THR A 34 42.38 -30.15 4.70
N PRO A 35 42.27 -31.44 5.05
CA PRO A 35 40.95 -32.08 5.16
C PRO A 35 39.98 -31.30 6.08
N ALA A 36 40.48 -30.67 7.13
CA ALA A 36 39.69 -29.79 8.00
C ALA A 36 39.21 -28.53 7.28
N GLN A 37 40.07 -27.88 6.49
CA GLN A 37 39.70 -26.69 5.71
C GLN A 37 38.74 -27.01 4.56
N ARG A 38 38.88 -28.16 3.88
CA ARG A 38 37.90 -28.61 2.86
C ARG A 38 36.52 -28.80 3.46
N ARG A 39 36.44 -29.45 4.62
CA ARG A 39 35.17 -29.62 5.35
C ARG A 39 34.55 -28.29 5.76
N ALA A 40 35.37 -27.34 6.22
CA ALA A 40 34.91 -25.99 6.57
C ALA A 40 34.34 -25.24 5.36
N VAL A 41 35.01 -25.31 4.20
CA VAL A 41 34.54 -24.68 2.95
C VAL A 41 33.23 -25.33 2.47
N MET A 42 33.13 -26.66 2.48
CA MET A 42 31.90 -27.37 2.12
C MET A 42 30.74 -27.02 3.04
N PHE A 43 30.98 -26.90 4.35
CA PHE A 43 29.98 -26.46 5.31
C PHE A 43 29.51 -25.04 5.01
N ALA A 44 30.45 -24.11 4.78
CA ALA A 44 30.11 -22.73 4.41
C ALA A 44 29.31 -22.65 3.10
N GLN A 45 29.73 -23.39 2.06
CA GLN A 45 28.98 -23.48 0.79
C GLN A 45 27.57 -24.03 1.00
N GLN A 46 27.42 -25.08 1.81
CA GLN A 46 26.09 -25.64 2.11
C GLN A 46 25.21 -24.64 2.88
N GLN A 47 25.77 -23.85 3.79
CA GLN A 47 25.02 -22.81 4.50
C GLN A 47 24.57 -21.70 3.55
N VAL A 48 25.42 -21.28 2.60
CA VAL A 48 25.06 -20.30 1.59
C VAL A 48 23.93 -20.82 0.69
N LEU A 49 24.03 -22.06 0.22
CA LEU A 49 22.98 -22.69 -0.60
C LEU A 49 21.64 -22.79 0.15
N LYS A 50 21.67 -23.18 1.44
CA LYS A 50 20.48 -23.22 2.30
C LYS A 50 19.87 -21.82 2.49
N ALA A 51 20.70 -20.81 2.73
CA ALA A 51 20.24 -19.43 2.89
C ALA A 51 19.60 -18.89 1.60
N GLN A 52 20.19 -19.20 0.44
CA GLN A 52 19.64 -18.82 -0.87
C GLN A 52 18.31 -19.54 -1.16
N ALA A 53 18.22 -20.84 -0.88
CA ALA A 53 16.98 -21.61 -1.02
C ALA A 53 15.86 -21.07 -0.11
N ALA A 54 16.19 -20.72 1.14
CA ALA A 54 15.23 -20.13 2.07
C ALA A 54 14.75 -18.74 1.62
N LYS A 55 15.65 -17.89 1.09
CA LYS A 55 15.29 -16.59 0.51
C LYS A 55 14.38 -16.75 -0.70
N LYS A 56 14.74 -17.64 -1.63
CA LYS A 56 13.94 -17.95 -2.81
C LYS A 56 12.54 -18.45 -2.44
N ALA A 57 12.42 -19.34 -1.45
CA ALA A 57 11.13 -19.83 -0.97
C ALA A 57 10.26 -18.71 -0.37
N LYS A 58 10.85 -17.74 0.33
CA LYS A 58 10.12 -16.57 0.85
C LYS A 58 9.65 -15.66 -0.29
N ASP A 59 10.51 -15.42 -1.27
CA ASP A 59 10.20 -14.58 -2.44
C ASP A 59 9.11 -15.23 -3.31
N GLU A 60 9.17 -16.56 -3.53
CA GLU A 60 8.15 -17.34 -4.23
C GLU A 60 6.80 -17.31 -3.49
N ARG A 61 6.82 -17.41 -2.15
CA ARG A 61 5.61 -17.30 -1.33
C ARG A 61 5.02 -15.89 -1.37
N GLN A 62 5.87 -14.86 -1.39
CA GLN A 62 5.41 -13.48 -1.53
C GLN A 62 4.80 -13.25 -2.92
N ALA A 63 5.47 -13.70 -3.98
CA ALA A 63 4.94 -13.64 -5.35
C ALA A 63 3.64 -14.44 -5.53
N ALA A 64 3.48 -15.58 -4.83
CA ALA A 64 2.22 -16.33 -4.82
C ALA A 64 1.09 -15.56 -4.11
N ARG A 65 1.40 -14.88 -2.99
CA ARG A 65 0.44 -14.01 -2.29
C ARG A 65 0.05 -12.80 -3.14
N ASP A 66 1.01 -12.18 -3.80
CA ASP A 66 0.76 -11.02 -4.66
C ASP A 66 -0.07 -11.42 -5.90
N ARG A 67 0.16 -12.61 -6.46
CA ARG A 67 -0.71 -13.18 -7.50
C ARG A 67 -2.12 -13.46 -7.02
N MET A 68 -2.30 -14.09 -5.85
CA MET A 68 -3.64 -14.28 -5.26
C MET A 68 -4.34 -12.95 -4.98
N ARG A 69 -3.60 -11.91 -4.56
CA ARG A 69 -4.13 -10.56 -4.39
C ARG A 69 -4.54 -9.96 -5.73
N GLN A 70 -3.72 -10.06 -6.76
CA GLN A 70 -4.06 -9.61 -8.12
C GLN A 70 -5.24 -10.38 -8.71
N GLU A 71 -5.37 -11.67 -8.45
CA GLU A 71 -6.49 -12.50 -8.93
C GLU A 71 -7.78 -12.15 -8.18
N GLN A 72 -7.74 -11.87 -6.87
CA GLN A 72 -8.89 -11.34 -6.14
C GLN A 72 -9.26 -9.93 -6.60
N GLU A 73 -8.26 -9.08 -6.84
CA GLU A 73 -8.42 -7.73 -7.37
C GLU A 73 -8.98 -7.80 -8.80
N SER A 74 -8.55 -8.75 -9.64
CA SER A 74 -9.04 -9.02 -11.01
C SER A 74 -10.40 -9.72 -11.06
N ALA A 75 -10.75 -10.53 -10.08
CA ALA A 75 -12.09 -11.12 -9.94
C ALA A 75 -13.09 -10.07 -9.43
N SER A 76 -12.64 -9.07 -8.67
CA SER A 76 -13.42 -7.90 -8.27
C SER A 76 -13.38 -6.76 -9.30
N TYR A 77 -12.37 -6.73 -10.16
CA TYR A 77 -12.18 -5.78 -11.25
C TYR A 77 -12.68 -6.43 -12.54
N GLN A 78 -13.96 -6.24 -12.83
CA GLN A 78 -14.36 -6.28 -14.22
C GLN A 78 -13.75 -5.05 -14.91
N PRO A 79 -12.88 -5.23 -15.93
CA PRO A 79 -12.43 -4.11 -16.72
C PRO A 79 -13.61 -3.67 -17.57
N ASN A 80 -14.37 -2.69 -17.09
CA ASN A 80 -14.97 -1.77 -18.03
C ASN A 80 -13.99 -0.61 -18.24
N ALA A 81 -13.58 -0.51 -19.51
CA ALA A 81 -12.82 0.55 -20.14
C ALA A 81 -11.29 0.48 -20.03
N VAL A 82 -10.70 -0.21 -21.01
CA VAL A 82 -9.76 0.55 -21.86
C VAL A 82 -10.54 1.72 -22.44
N ALA A 83 -10.01 2.91 -22.25
CA ALA A 83 -10.47 4.11 -22.91
C ALA A 83 -10.39 3.90 -24.43
N GLU A 84 -11.50 3.54 -25.04
CA GLU A 84 -11.75 3.86 -26.43
C GLU A 84 -12.48 5.20 -26.43
N THR A 85 -11.83 6.17 -27.07
CA THR A 85 -12.38 7.47 -27.43
C THR A 85 -13.66 7.28 -28.22
N ALA A 86 -14.77 7.14 -27.52
CA ALA A 86 -16.09 7.38 -28.07
C ALA A 86 -16.56 8.71 -27.48
N VAL A 87 -16.74 9.68 -28.36
CA VAL A 87 -17.74 10.72 -28.19
C VAL A 87 -19.07 9.96 -28.08
N ALA A 88 -19.38 9.48 -26.88
CA ALA A 88 -20.59 8.72 -26.63
C ALA A 88 -21.69 9.75 -26.46
N GLU A 89 -22.51 9.87 -27.49
CA GLU A 89 -23.77 10.58 -27.43
C GLU A 89 -24.51 10.20 -26.15
N GLU A 90 -24.96 11.21 -25.41
CA GLU A 90 -25.74 11.07 -24.18
C GLU A 90 -27.12 10.51 -24.54
N GLU A 91 -27.18 9.20 -24.74
CA GLU A 91 -28.39 8.42 -24.49
C GLU A 91 -28.70 8.54 -22.99
N PRO A 92 -29.94 8.89 -22.58
CA PRO A 92 -30.27 9.15 -21.18
C PRO A 92 -30.18 7.82 -20.42
N ARG A 93 -29.02 7.54 -19.82
CA ARG A 93 -28.86 6.43 -18.89
C ARG A 93 -29.77 6.73 -17.71
N GLU A 94 -30.88 5.98 -17.61
CA GLU A 94 -31.74 5.97 -16.43
C GLU A 94 -30.87 5.99 -15.17
N VAL A 95 -31.11 6.98 -14.31
CA VAL A 95 -30.30 7.18 -13.12
C VAL A 95 -30.64 6.08 -12.12
N SER A 96 -29.76 5.09 -12.00
CA SER A 96 -29.91 4.10 -10.93
C SER A 96 -29.86 4.77 -9.54
N LEU A 97 -30.64 4.26 -8.58
CA LEU A 97 -30.67 4.77 -7.20
C LEU A 97 -29.27 4.84 -6.56
N ARG A 98 -28.47 3.79 -6.71
CA ARG A 98 -27.08 3.78 -6.20
C ARG A 98 -26.19 4.83 -6.87
N GLY A 99 -26.44 5.14 -8.14
CA GLY A 99 -25.76 6.22 -8.86
C GLY A 99 -26.16 7.59 -8.34
N ALA A 100 -27.45 7.81 -8.07
CA ALA A 100 -27.95 9.03 -7.44
C ALA A 100 -27.35 9.26 -6.04
N ILE A 101 -27.34 8.21 -5.20
CA ILE A 101 -26.70 8.26 -3.88
C ILE A 101 -25.21 8.59 -4.02
N GLY A 102 -24.49 7.87 -4.89
CA GLY A 102 -23.06 8.09 -5.11
C GLY A 102 -22.74 9.52 -5.55
N ARG A 103 -23.55 10.09 -6.46
CA ARG A 103 -23.42 11.48 -6.90
C ARG A 103 -23.62 12.46 -5.75
N VAL A 104 -24.70 12.34 -4.98
CA VAL A 104 -24.99 13.25 -3.86
C VAL A 104 -23.88 13.21 -2.82
N LEU A 105 -23.35 12.02 -2.49
CA LEU A 105 -22.22 11.88 -1.57
C LEU A 105 -20.97 12.58 -2.10
N ARG A 106 -20.67 12.42 -3.39
CA ARG A 106 -19.55 13.09 -4.06
C ARG A 106 -19.73 14.61 -4.08
N ASP A 107 -20.93 15.11 -4.34
CA ASP A 107 -21.23 16.53 -4.39
C ASP A 107 -21.07 17.16 -3.01
N LEU A 108 -21.60 16.52 -1.95
CA LEU A 108 -21.38 16.92 -0.57
C LEU A 108 -19.89 16.99 -0.22
N ARG A 109 -19.14 15.93 -0.57
CA ARG A 109 -17.70 15.87 -0.29
C ARG A 109 -16.93 16.98 -0.99
N THR A 110 -17.20 17.20 -2.28
CA THR A 110 -16.45 18.15 -3.11
C THR A 110 -16.83 19.60 -2.83
N ARG A 111 -18.10 19.87 -2.48
CA ARG A 111 -18.57 21.18 -2.00
C ARG A 111 -17.78 21.65 -0.78
N ASP A 112 -17.51 20.73 0.15
CA ASP A 112 -16.72 21.02 1.36
C ASP A 112 -15.21 20.88 1.15
N ARG A 113 -14.76 20.68 -0.11
CA ARG A 113 -13.35 20.48 -0.51
C ARG A 113 -12.64 19.36 0.26
N ARG A 114 -13.39 18.34 0.69
CA ARG A 114 -12.84 17.17 1.36
C ARG A 114 -12.31 16.16 0.35
N THR A 115 -11.20 15.54 0.68
CA THR A 115 -10.63 14.43 -0.08
C THR A 115 -11.35 13.12 0.24
N LEU A 116 -11.29 12.15 -0.67
CA LEU A 116 -11.78 10.79 -0.41
C LEU A 116 -11.11 10.18 0.83
N ARG A 117 -9.82 10.44 1.02
CA ARG A 117 -9.04 9.95 2.16
C ARG A 117 -9.65 10.43 3.48
N GLU A 118 -9.82 11.74 3.65
CA GLU A 118 -10.36 12.33 4.87
C GLU A 118 -11.75 11.79 5.24
N VAL A 119 -12.64 11.65 4.25
CA VAL A 119 -13.99 11.11 4.48
C VAL A 119 -13.93 9.62 4.78
N SER A 120 -13.12 8.85 4.05
CA SER A 120 -13.01 7.40 4.26
C SER A 120 -12.46 7.06 5.65
N GLU A 121 -11.45 7.80 6.11
CA GLU A 121 -10.86 7.62 7.44
C GLU A 121 -11.87 7.96 8.54
N LYS A 122 -12.63 9.05 8.38
CA LYS A 122 -13.67 9.45 9.35
C LYS A 122 -14.86 8.48 9.37
N ALA A 123 -15.25 7.94 8.21
CA ALA A 123 -16.36 6.99 8.07
C ALA A 123 -15.99 5.55 8.44
N GLY A 124 -14.70 5.25 8.65
CA GLY A 124 -14.22 3.90 8.96
C GLY A 124 -14.31 2.92 7.79
N VAL A 125 -14.23 3.42 6.55
CA VAL A 125 -14.26 2.61 5.32
C VAL A 125 -12.97 2.75 4.53
N SER A 126 -12.70 1.84 3.61
CA SER A 126 -11.54 1.99 2.74
C SER A 126 -11.76 3.11 1.71
N LEU A 127 -10.68 3.80 1.33
CA LEU A 127 -10.70 4.83 0.27
C LEU A 127 -11.25 4.28 -1.04
N GLY A 128 -10.84 3.07 -1.42
CA GLY A 128 -11.31 2.39 -2.62
C GLY A 128 -12.82 2.12 -2.58
N TYR A 129 -13.32 1.64 -1.44
CA TYR A 129 -14.75 1.41 -1.25
C TYR A 129 -15.57 2.69 -1.37
N LEU A 130 -15.16 3.78 -0.72
CA LEU A 130 -15.85 5.08 -0.85
C LEU A 130 -15.85 5.57 -2.31
N SER A 131 -14.73 5.41 -3.02
CA SER A 131 -14.63 5.75 -4.44
C SER A 131 -15.57 4.92 -5.33
N GLU A 132 -15.74 3.62 -5.04
CA GLU A 132 -16.70 2.78 -5.75
C GLU A 132 -18.15 3.18 -5.46
N VAL A 133 -18.47 3.51 -4.22
CA VAL A 133 -19.79 4.01 -3.81
C VAL A 133 -20.13 5.34 -4.48
N GLU A 134 -19.22 6.32 -4.47
CA GLU A 134 -19.41 7.63 -5.14
C GLU A 134 -19.63 7.50 -6.66
N ARG A 135 -19.15 6.42 -7.27
CA ARG A 135 -19.33 6.11 -8.70
C ARG A 135 -20.55 5.22 -8.97
N GLY A 136 -21.35 4.88 -7.95
CA GLY A 136 -22.50 3.99 -8.06
C GLY A 136 -22.15 2.55 -8.44
N GLN A 137 -20.92 2.10 -8.17
CA GLN A 137 -20.46 0.75 -8.50
C GLN A 137 -20.73 -0.25 -7.36
N LYS A 138 -20.94 0.25 -6.13
CA LYS A 138 -21.28 -0.54 -4.94
C LYS A 138 -22.50 0.03 -4.26
N GLU A 139 -23.32 -0.86 -3.73
CA GLU A 139 -24.39 -0.51 -2.81
C GLU A 139 -23.82 -0.56 -1.39
N ALA A 140 -23.91 0.56 -0.69
CA ALA A 140 -23.52 0.64 0.71
C ALA A 140 -24.67 0.16 1.60
N SER A 141 -24.35 -0.57 2.66
CA SER A 141 -25.35 -0.91 3.68
C SER A 141 -25.88 0.34 4.35
N SER A 142 -27.04 0.24 4.99
CA SER A 142 -27.65 1.36 5.73
C SER A 142 -26.71 1.93 6.80
N GLU A 143 -25.97 1.08 7.50
CA GLU A 143 -24.99 1.47 8.51
C GLU A 143 -23.82 2.24 7.88
N LEU A 144 -23.30 1.77 6.74
CA LEU A 144 -22.21 2.43 6.04
C LEU A 144 -22.65 3.77 5.42
N LEU A 145 -23.86 3.84 4.87
CA LEU A 145 -24.44 5.10 4.41
C LEU A 145 -24.59 6.11 5.55
N SER A 146 -24.98 5.66 6.74
CA SER A 146 -25.03 6.52 7.92
C SER A 146 -23.64 7.04 8.28
N SER A 147 -22.64 6.16 8.42
CA SER A 147 -21.26 6.56 8.74
C SER A 147 -20.67 7.53 7.71
N ILE A 148 -20.93 7.32 6.41
CA ILE A 148 -20.43 8.21 5.36
C ILE A 148 -21.15 9.56 5.42
N SER A 149 -22.47 9.58 5.62
CA SER A 149 -23.25 10.83 5.75
C SER A 149 -22.78 11.64 6.97
N ASP A 150 -22.59 10.99 8.12
CA ASP A 150 -22.07 11.60 9.35
C ASP A 150 -20.63 12.10 9.17
N ALA A 151 -19.80 11.37 8.42
CA ALA A 151 -18.46 11.80 8.06
C ALA A 151 -18.50 13.10 7.23
N LEU A 152 -19.45 13.21 6.30
CA LEU A 152 -19.70 14.41 5.49
C LEU A 152 -20.38 15.53 6.28
N GLY A 153 -20.91 15.27 7.48
CA GLY A 153 -21.49 16.28 8.35
C GLY A 153 -22.99 16.53 8.10
N VAL A 154 -23.68 15.58 7.48
CA VAL A 154 -25.13 15.62 7.27
C VAL A 154 -25.78 14.37 7.83
N SER A 155 -27.03 14.46 8.28
CA SER A 155 -27.80 13.27 8.64
C SER A 155 -28.15 12.44 7.40
N THR A 156 -28.29 11.12 7.56
CA THR A 156 -28.76 10.22 6.49
C THR A 156 -30.08 10.67 5.88
N ALA A 157 -31.02 11.18 6.71
CA ALA A 157 -32.29 11.70 6.22
C ALA A 157 -32.14 12.96 5.35
N GLN A 158 -31.20 13.86 5.68
CA GLN A 158 -30.89 15.01 4.82
C GLN A 158 -30.26 14.55 3.50
N MET A 159 -29.32 13.61 3.55
CA MET A 159 -28.69 13.06 2.35
C MET A 159 -29.74 12.43 1.43
N LEU A 160 -30.66 11.62 1.97
CA LEU A 160 -31.75 11.00 1.19
C LEU A 160 -32.73 12.01 0.59
N ARG A 161 -32.99 13.15 1.25
CA ARG A 161 -33.77 14.24 0.64
C ARG A 161 -33.07 14.82 -0.58
N MET A 162 -31.76 15.08 -0.49
CA MET A 162 -30.98 15.56 -1.64
C MET A 162 -30.96 14.53 -2.78
N VAL A 163 -30.98 13.23 -2.47
CA VAL A 163 -31.10 12.16 -3.48
C VAL A 163 -32.46 12.21 -4.17
N ALA A 164 -33.55 12.39 -3.42
CA ALA A 164 -34.88 12.56 -3.99
C ALA A 164 -34.95 13.81 -4.89
N ASP A 165 -34.45 14.95 -4.42
CA ASP A 165 -34.40 16.20 -5.20
C ASP A 165 -33.61 16.02 -6.51
N TYR A 166 -32.48 15.30 -6.45
CA TYR A 166 -31.69 14.99 -7.64
C TYR A 166 -32.43 14.08 -8.61
N LEU A 167 -33.08 13.01 -8.14
CA LEU A 167 -33.85 12.12 -9.01
C LEU A 167 -34.99 12.86 -9.71
N GLU A 168 -35.77 13.67 -8.97
CA GLU A 168 -36.81 14.51 -9.55
C GLU A 168 -36.27 15.49 -10.60
N SER A 169 -35.05 16.00 -10.40
CA SER A 169 -34.44 16.94 -11.35
C SER A 169 -34.01 16.29 -12.67
N VAL A 170 -33.73 14.98 -12.67
CA VAL A 170 -33.31 14.24 -13.87
C VAL A 170 -34.49 13.62 -14.61
N GLU A 171 -35.63 13.41 -13.93
CA GLU A 171 -36.87 12.92 -14.54
C GLU A 171 -37.67 14.00 -15.31
N ARG A 172 -37.35 15.29 -15.12
CA ARG A 172 -37.99 16.43 -15.79
C ARG A 172 -37.25 16.86 -17.05
#